data_AF-A0A8T3VP05-F1
#
_entry.id   AF-A0A8T3VP05-F1
#
_cell.length_a   1.000
_cell.length_b   1.000
_cell.length_c   1.000
_cell.angle_alpha   90.00
_cell.angle_beta   90.00
_cell.angle_gamma   90.00
#
_symmetry.space_group_name_H-M   'P 1'
#
loop_
_entity.id
_entity.type
_entity.pdbx_description
1 polymer ?
#
loop_
_entity_poly.entity_id
_entity_poly.type
_entity_poly.pdbx_seq_one_letter_code
_entity_poly.pdbx_strand_id
1 'polypeptide(L)'
;MPANLCITPDLGKEDMDPEVSTRMIILSSKANVSESEVVNFLHMLNLPITIKWTCYGAMISGKDEYVREAIRELRKLDPYGIFTKERGFAPGDPRRCRGHRYGPREGFHQMEKEFRILDYVGEALKNPKEVVIEKKEPVSVDYFKEILEEEENKREDDKQ
;
A
#
# COMPACT_ATOMS: atom_id res chain seq x y z
N MET A 1 30.16 7.52 -16.31
CA MET A 1 29.07 6.74 -15.69
C MET A 1 28.25 7.71 -14.86
N PRO A 2 26.94 7.89 -15.08
CA PRO A 2 26.17 8.79 -14.23
C PRO A 2 26.27 8.26 -12.79
N ALA A 3 26.70 9.12 -11.87
CA ALA A 3 26.82 8.75 -10.47
C ALA A 3 25.44 8.36 -9.94
N ASN A 4 25.34 7.19 -9.30
CA ASN A 4 24.13 6.81 -8.60
C ASN A 4 23.80 7.94 -7.61
N LEU A 5 22.57 8.46 -7.68
CA LEU A 5 22.10 9.54 -6.80
C LEU A 5 21.93 9.07 -5.34
N CYS A 6 22.10 7.77 -5.10
CA CYS A 6 21.93 7.12 -3.82
C CYS A 6 23.06 6.12 -3.61
N ILE A 7 23.49 5.96 -2.35
CA ILE A 7 24.34 4.84 -1.95
C ILE A 7 23.62 3.55 -2.37
N THR A 8 24.30 2.71 -3.16
CA THR A 8 23.81 1.36 -3.44
C THR A 8 23.93 0.59 -2.13
N PRO A 9 22.81 0.15 -1.52
CA PRO A 9 22.93 -0.77 -0.40
C PRO A 9 23.65 -2.02 -0.89
N ASP A 10 24.55 -2.56 -0.07
CA ASP A 10 25.14 -3.87 -0.32
C ASP A 10 24.04 -4.90 -0.07
N LEU A 11 23.26 -5.18 -1.12
CA LEU A 11 22.20 -6.17 -1.04
C LEU A 11 22.85 -7.55 -0.96
N GLY A 12 22.75 -8.17 0.21
CA GLY A 12 23.24 -9.52 0.43
C GLY A 12 22.34 -10.58 -0.18
N LYS A 13 22.70 -11.86 0.02
CA LYS A 13 21.82 -13.00 -0.27
C LYS A 13 20.48 -12.96 0.49
N GLU A 14 20.43 -12.21 1.58
CA GLU A 14 19.28 -12.10 2.48
C GLU A 14 18.09 -11.37 1.82
N ASP A 15 18.31 -10.37 0.96
CA ASP A 15 17.21 -9.67 0.26
C ASP A 15 16.56 -10.50 -0.87
N MET A 16 17.11 -11.69 -1.14
CA MET A 16 16.58 -12.68 -2.08
C MET A 16 16.03 -13.92 -1.35
N ASP A 17 16.13 -13.94 -0.02
CA ASP A 17 15.65 -15.04 0.81
C ASP A 17 14.12 -15.01 0.84
N PRO A 18 13.41 -16.11 0.51
CA PRO A 18 11.95 -16.17 0.63
C PRO A 18 11.44 -15.91 2.06
N GLU A 19 12.31 -16.00 3.08
CA GLU A 19 11.96 -15.67 4.47
C GLU A 19 11.98 -14.17 4.77
N VAL A 20 12.53 -13.34 3.86
CA VAL A 20 12.54 -11.88 4.02
C VAL A 20 11.26 -11.29 3.44
N SER A 21 10.55 -10.55 4.30
CA SER A 21 9.35 -9.81 3.93
C SER A 21 9.62 -8.32 4.03
N THR A 22 9.19 -7.56 3.02
CA THR A 22 9.12 -6.10 3.13
C THR A 22 7.67 -5.67 3.25
N ARG A 23 7.38 -4.78 4.20
CA ARG A 23 6.04 -4.23 4.38
C ARG A 23 6.08 -2.72 4.47
N MET A 24 5.11 -2.08 3.85
CA MET A 24 4.81 -0.67 4.00
C MET A 24 3.73 -0.51 5.06
N ILE A 25 4.05 0.23 6.11
CA ILE A 25 3.12 0.70 7.12
C ILE A 25 2.53 2.02 6.64
N ILE A 26 1.21 2.09 6.65
CA ILE A 26 0.43 3.24 6.18
C ILE A 26 -0.45 3.67 7.35
N LEU A 27 -0.32 4.92 7.74
CA LEU A 27 -1.19 5.55 8.72
C LEU A 27 -2.41 6.12 8.00
N SER A 28 -3.60 5.97 8.57
CA SER A 28 -4.77 6.72 8.10
C SER A 28 -4.64 8.21 8.43
N SER A 29 -5.33 9.08 7.70
CA SER A 29 -5.35 10.52 8.00
C SER A 29 -5.89 10.82 9.40
N LYS A 30 -6.77 9.95 9.92
CA LYS A 30 -7.33 10.03 11.29
C LYS A 30 -6.54 9.21 12.33
N ALA A 31 -5.33 8.76 12.03
CA ALA A 31 -4.52 8.03 13.01
C ALA A 31 -4.16 8.92 14.21
N ASN A 32 -4.07 8.32 15.39
CA ASN A 32 -3.71 9.04 16.63
C ASN A 32 -2.20 9.15 16.84
N VAL A 33 -1.41 8.52 15.96
CA VAL A 33 0.05 8.48 16.01
C VAL A 33 0.63 9.14 14.77
N SER A 34 1.76 9.81 14.93
CA SER A 34 2.54 10.40 13.84
C SER A 34 3.53 9.42 13.23
N GLU A 35 4.01 9.71 12.02
CA GLU A 35 5.00 8.89 11.32
C GLU A 35 6.33 8.82 12.08
N SER A 36 6.71 9.91 12.76
CA SER A 36 7.92 9.96 13.58
C SER A 36 7.80 9.09 14.83
N GLU A 37 6.64 9.10 15.50
CA GLU A 37 6.37 8.22 16.64
C GLU A 37 6.43 6.74 16.24
N VAL A 38 5.86 6.39 15.09
CA VAL A 38 5.93 5.02 14.54
C VAL A 38 7.37 4.59 14.29
N VAL A 39 8.17 5.44 13.63
CA VAL A 39 9.58 5.12 13.33
C VAL A 39 10.38 4.99 14.63
N ASN A 40 10.20 5.92 15.57
CA ASN A 40 10.88 5.87 16.86
C ASN A 40 10.49 4.61 17.63
N PHE A 41 9.21 4.25 17.64
CA PHE A 41 8.73 3.02 18.27
C PHE A 41 9.38 1.78 17.66
N LEU A 42 9.42 1.69 16.32
CA LEU A 42 10.05 0.57 15.63
C LEU A 42 11.54 0.46 15.96
N HIS A 43 12.26 1.57 16.10
CA HIS A 43 13.65 1.56 16.57
C HIS A 43 13.78 1.09 18.02
N MET A 44 12.84 1.47 18.90
CA MET A 44 12.85 1.05 20.31
C MET A 44 12.58 -0.44 20.51
N LEU A 45 11.92 -1.13 19.57
CA LEU A 45 11.75 -2.58 19.62
C LEU A 45 13.07 -3.35 19.49
N ASN A 46 14.13 -2.70 19.00
CA ASN A 46 15.48 -3.27 18.84
C ASN A 46 15.50 -4.62 18.07
N LEU A 47 14.58 -4.77 17.11
CA LEU A 47 14.49 -5.93 16.23
C LEU A 47 15.48 -5.78 15.07
N PRO A 48 16.04 -6.88 14.52
CA PRO A 48 16.97 -6.85 13.40
C PRO A 48 16.21 -6.63 12.08
N ILE A 49 15.59 -5.46 11.93
CA ILE A 49 14.83 -5.04 10.75
C ILE A 49 15.35 -3.72 10.21
N THR A 50 15.35 -3.58 8.89
CA THR A 50 15.64 -2.32 8.21
C THR A 50 14.39 -1.45 8.22
N ILE A 51 14.50 -0.24 8.75
CA ILE A 51 13.41 0.74 8.82
C ILE A 51 13.73 1.91 7.89
N LYS A 52 12.77 2.26 7.03
CA LYS A 52 12.82 3.45 6.19
C LYS A 52 11.60 4.33 6.49
N TRP A 53 11.87 5.56 6.88
CA TRP A 53 10.82 6.56 7.10
C TRP A 53 10.17 7.02 5.78
N THR A 54 8.86 7.25 5.80
CA THR A 54 8.08 7.70 4.65
C THR A 54 7.00 8.70 5.06
N CYS A 55 6.47 9.47 4.12
CA CYS A 55 5.37 10.40 4.38
C CYS A 55 4.01 9.76 4.66
N TYR A 56 3.91 8.43 4.57
CA TYR A 56 2.70 7.67 4.90
C TYR A 56 2.85 6.88 6.21
N GLY A 57 4.02 6.90 6.83
CA GLY A 57 4.39 6.01 7.94
C GLY A 57 5.81 5.49 7.78
N ALA A 58 5.98 4.18 7.72
CA ALA A 58 7.30 3.55 7.64
C ALA A 58 7.30 2.37 6.68
N MET A 59 8.48 1.98 6.21
CA MET A 59 8.70 0.76 5.45
C MET A 59 9.69 -0.09 6.21
N ILE A 60 9.33 -1.34 6.48
CA ILE A 60 10.13 -2.28 7.25
C ILE A 60 10.51 -3.48 6.38
N SER A 61 11.73 -3.97 6.53
CA SER A 61 12.24 -5.14 5.81
C SER A 61 13.11 -5.99 6.71
N GLY A 62 12.95 -7.31 6.65
CA GLY A 62 13.73 -8.27 7.42
C GLY A 62 13.05 -9.63 7.41
N LYS A 63 13.49 -10.54 8.28
CA LYS A 63 12.83 -11.85 8.41
C LYS A 63 11.35 -11.68 8.79
N ASP A 64 10.49 -12.49 8.19
CA ASP A 64 9.03 -12.42 8.39
C ASP A 64 8.62 -12.53 9.87
N GLU A 65 9.35 -13.31 10.67
CA GLU A 65 9.13 -13.42 12.13
C GLU A 65 9.19 -12.05 12.82
N TYR A 66 10.28 -11.29 12.60
CA TYR A 66 10.50 -10.00 13.24
C TYR A 66 9.61 -8.91 12.65
N VAL A 67 9.33 -8.97 11.34
CA VAL A 67 8.41 -8.04 10.69
C VAL A 67 7.00 -8.19 11.25
N ARG A 68 6.52 -9.42 11.44
CA ARG A 68 5.19 -9.68 12.03
C ARG A 68 5.14 -9.30 13.50
N GLU A 69 6.22 -9.55 14.25
CA GLU A 69 6.33 -9.10 15.63
C GLU A 69 6.25 -7.58 15.73
N ALA A 70 7.05 -6.86 14.93
CA ALA A 70 7.05 -5.40 14.88
C ALA A 70 5.65 -4.84 14.57
N ILE A 71 4.95 -5.41 13.58
CA ILE A 71 3.58 -5.00 13.22
C ILE A 71 2.59 -5.25 14.37
N ARG A 72 2.71 -6.39 15.06
CA ARG A 72 1.82 -6.74 16.17
C ARG A 72 1.96 -5.77 17.33
N GLU A 73 3.19 -5.44 17.71
CA GLU A 73 3.46 -4.46 18.76
C GLU A 73 3.04 -3.06 18.33
N LEU A 74 3.34 -2.67 17.09
CA LEU A 74 2.99 -1.36 16.57
C LEU A 74 1.47 -1.12 16.56
N ARG A 75 0.67 -2.12 16.17
CA ARG A 75 -0.81 -2.03 16.17
C ARG A 75 -1.40 -1.84 17.57
N LYS A 76 -0.67 -2.07 18.65
CA LYS A 76 -1.15 -1.76 20.01
C LYS A 76 -1.22 -0.26 20.27
N LEU A 77 -0.42 0.55 19.57
CA LEU A 77 -0.45 2.01 19.71
C LEU A 77 -1.72 2.61 19.13
N ASP A 78 -2.09 2.19 17.92
CA ASP A 78 -3.35 2.57 17.28
C ASP A 78 -3.93 1.37 16.51
N PRO A 79 -4.89 0.64 17.13
CA PRO A 79 -5.47 -0.57 16.55
C PRO A 79 -6.22 -0.37 15.23
N TYR A 80 -6.73 0.84 14.98
CA TYR A 80 -7.62 1.12 13.84
C TYR A 80 -7.02 2.09 12.82
N GLY A 81 -5.94 2.80 13.18
CA GLY A 81 -5.26 3.76 12.31
C GLY A 81 -4.02 3.22 11.58
N ILE A 82 -3.57 2.00 11.88
CA ILE A 82 -2.32 1.43 11.35
C ILE A 82 -2.61 0.29 10.37
N PHE A 83 -2.30 0.52 9.10
CA PHE A 83 -2.48 -0.43 8.00
C PHE A 83 -1.13 -0.89 7.47
N THR A 84 -1.12 -2.07 6.86
CA THR A 84 0.10 -2.68 6.32
C THR A 84 -0.14 -3.26 4.95
N LYS A 85 0.75 -2.95 4.01
CA LYS A 85 0.75 -3.51 2.65
C LYS A 85 2.07 -4.19 2.37
N GLU A 86 2.01 -5.36 1.76
CA GLU A 86 3.22 -6.09 1.37
C GLU A 86 3.94 -5.40 0.22
N ARG A 87 5.27 -5.47 0.26
CA ARG A 87 6.18 -4.94 -0.75
C ARG A 87 7.19 -6.03 -1.07
N GLY A 88 7.40 -6.34 -2.34
CA GLY A 88 8.30 -7.44 -2.73
C GLY A 88 9.79 -7.12 -2.75
N PHE A 89 10.19 -5.87 -2.49
CA PHE A 89 11.58 -5.44 -2.57
C PHE A 89 11.94 -4.56 -1.38
N ALA A 90 13.14 -4.76 -0.86
CA ALA A 90 13.69 -3.99 0.25
C ALA A 90 13.78 -2.47 -0.09
N PRO A 91 13.81 -1.61 0.93
CA PRO A 91 14.07 -0.19 0.75
C PRO A 91 15.46 0.03 0.10
N GLY A 92 15.50 0.71 -1.05
CA GLY A 92 16.78 1.03 -1.72
C GLY A 92 17.29 -0.04 -2.68
N ASP A 93 16.54 -1.13 -2.87
CA ASP A 93 16.91 -2.19 -3.80
C ASP A 93 17.13 -1.66 -5.24
N PRO A 94 18.31 -1.84 -5.88
CA PRO A 94 18.61 -1.33 -7.22
C PRO A 94 17.66 -1.83 -8.31
N ARG A 95 16.97 -2.97 -8.11
CA ARG A 95 15.94 -3.49 -9.04
C ARG A 95 14.69 -2.60 -9.07
N ARG A 96 14.46 -1.77 -8.05
CA ARG A 96 13.28 -0.88 -7.96
C ARG A 96 13.63 0.58 -7.66
N CYS A 97 14.82 0.86 -7.14
CA CYS A 97 15.19 2.18 -6.68
C CYS A 97 15.31 3.15 -7.85
N ARG A 98 14.54 4.25 -7.81
CA ARG A 98 14.62 5.33 -8.79
C ARG A 98 16.03 5.92 -8.89
N GLY A 99 16.78 5.95 -7.79
CA GLY A 99 18.15 6.48 -7.78
C GLY A 99 19.13 5.67 -8.64
N HIS A 100 18.83 4.40 -8.89
CA HIS A 100 19.62 3.49 -9.72
C HIS A 100 19.02 3.31 -11.13
N ARG A 101 17.69 3.25 -11.25
CA ARG A 101 17.01 3.02 -12.53
C ARG A 101 16.68 4.30 -13.31
N TYR A 102 16.75 5.47 -12.66
CA TYR A 102 16.34 6.76 -13.23
C TYR A 102 14.91 6.79 -13.83
N GLY A 103 14.06 5.83 -13.45
CA GLY A 103 12.70 5.64 -13.99
C GLY A 103 11.56 6.06 -13.04
N PRO A 104 10.29 5.84 -13.44
CA PRO A 104 9.12 6.12 -12.61
C PRO A 104 9.16 5.31 -11.31
N ARG A 105 8.55 5.82 -10.23
CA ARG A 105 8.41 5.05 -8.99
C ARG A 105 7.40 3.92 -9.20
N GLU A 106 7.88 2.71 -9.36
CA GLU A 106 7.04 1.52 -9.49
C GLU A 106 6.51 1.06 -8.12
N GLY A 107 5.27 0.59 -8.09
CA GLY A 107 4.73 -0.19 -6.97
C GLY A 107 3.53 0.39 -6.22
N PHE A 108 3.14 1.65 -6.48
CA PHE A 108 2.08 2.32 -5.69
C PHE A 108 1.16 3.24 -6.51
N HIS A 109 0.80 2.85 -7.73
CA HIS A 109 -0.07 3.66 -8.60
C HIS A 109 -1.44 3.97 -7.98
N GLN A 110 -1.93 3.12 -7.08
CA GLN A 110 -3.23 3.26 -6.42
C GLN A 110 -3.13 3.69 -4.95
N MET A 111 -1.92 3.85 -4.41
CA MET A 111 -1.72 4.14 -2.98
C MET A 111 -2.42 5.41 -2.52
N GLU A 112 -2.40 6.46 -3.34
CA GLU A 112 -3.09 7.71 -2.99
C GLU A 112 -4.61 7.51 -2.88
N LYS A 113 -5.20 6.69 -3.78
CA LYS A 113 -6.63 6.36 -3.72
C LYS A 113 -6.95 5.47 -2.53
N GLU A 114 -6.11 4.46 -2.26
CA GLU A 114 -6.24 3.57 -1.10
C GLU A 114 -6.16 4.35 0.21
N PHE A 115 -5.18 5.25 0.34
CA PHE A 115 -4.98 6.10 1.51
C PHE A 115 -6.24 6.89 1.88
N ARG A 116 -6.92 7.48 0.89
CA ARG A 116 -8.19 8.20 1.11
C ARG A 116 -9.33 7.30 1.62
N ILE A 117 -9.29 6.00 1.32
CA ILE A 117 -10.31 5.03 1.74
C ILE A 117 -10.03 4.52 3.16
N LEU A 118 -8.76 4.49 3.60
CA LEU A 118 -8.36 3.93 4.90
C LEU A 118 -9.07 4.58 6.09
N ASP A 119 -9.42 5.87 5.99
CA ASP A 119 -10.17 6.56 7.06
C ASP A 119 -11.56 5.93 7.28
N TYR A 120 -12.25 5.53 6.21
CA TYR A 120 -13.54 4.82 6.31
C TYR A 120 -13.36 3.40 6.85
N VAL A 121 -12.28 2.73 6.45
CA VAL A 121 -11.96 1.38 6.94
C VAL A 121 -11.70 1.42 8.45
N GLY A 122 -10.88 2.36 8.93
CA GLY A 122 -10.60 2.53 10.36
C GLY A 122 -11.87 2.83 11.16
N GLU A 123 -12.76 3.67 10.62
CA GLU A 123 -14.04 3.98 11.25
C GLU A 123 -14.98 2.78 11.32
N ALA A 124 -15.04 1.97 10.25
CA ALA A 124 -15.81 0.73 10.21
C ALA A 124 -15.25 -0.33 11.18
N LEU A 125 -13.93 -0.42 11.33
CA LEU A 125 -13.29 -1.31 12.30
C LEU A 125 -13.56 -0.89 13.74
N LYS A 126 -13.60 0.43 14.01
CA LYS A 126 -13.91 0.98 15.33
C LYS A 126 -15.38 0.79 15.72
N ASN A 127 -16.30 0.89 14.74
CA ASN A 127 -17.74 0.75 14.94
C ASN A 127 -18.31 -0.34 14.02
N PRO A 128 -18.09 -1.62 14.34
CA PRO A 128 -18.57 -2.72 13.51
C PRO A 128 -20.10 -2.73 13.47
N LYS A 129 -20.66 -2.69 12.26
CA LYS A 129 -22.09 -2.82 12.00
C LYS A 129 -22.31 -3.96 11.04
N GLU A 130 -23.35 -4.76 11.27
CA GLU A 130 -23.80 -5.73 10.29
C GLU A 130 -24.41 -5.00 9.11
N VAL A 131 -23.86 -5.24 7.91
CA VAL A 131 -24.34 -4.65 6.66
C VAL A 131 -24.65 -5.78 5.70
N VAL A 132 -25.88 -5.81 5.18
CA VAL A 132 -26.24 -6.68 4.07
C VAL A 132 -25.76 -6.01 2.79
N ILE A 133 -24.77 -6.61 2.14
CA ILE A 133 -24.28 -6.10 0.85
C ILE A 133 -25.20 -6.67 -0.24
N GLU A 134 -25.95 -5.78 -0.89
CA GLU A 134 -26.66 -6.13 -2.12
C GLU A 134 -25.63 -6.41 -3.21
N LYS A 135 -25.46 -7.69 -3.58
CA LYS A 135 -24.67 -8.05 -4.75
C LYS A 135 -25.42 -7.58 -5.99
N LYS A 136 -24.88 -6.58 -6.66
CA LYS A 136 -25.37 -6.21 -7.99
C LYS A 136 -25.17 -7.39 -8.92
N GLU A 137 -26.27 -7.85 -9.50
CA GLU A 137 -26.21 -8.87 -10.54
C GLU A 137 -25.56 -8.27 -11.81
N PRO A 138 -24.82 -9.09 -12.58
CA PRO A 138 -24.36 -8.66 -13.88
C PRO A 138 -25.55 -8.27 -14.75
N VAL A 139 -25.35 -7.22 -15.54
CA VAL A 139 -26.35 -6.73 -16.49
C VAL A 139 -26.70 -7.84 -17.50
N SER A 140 -27.99 -8.00 -17.83
CA SER A 140 -28.40 -9.01 -18.80
C SER A 140 -27.86 -8.68 -20.20
N VAL A 141 -27.60 -9.72 -20.99
CA VAL A 141 -27.06 -9.57 -22.35
C VAL A 141 -28.03 -8.81 -23.24
N ASP A 142 -29.33 -9.01 -23.05
CA ASP A 142 -30.38 -8.35 -23.85
C ASP A 142 -30.45 -6.86 -23.55
N TYR A 143 -30.43 -6.46 -22.28
CA TYR A 143 -30.37 -5.04 -21.90
C TYR A 143 -29.07 -4.36 -22.38
N PHE A 144 -27.96 -5.09 -22.39
CA PHE A 144 -26.70 -4.56 -22.93
C PHE A 144 -26.78 -4.31 -24.44
N LYS A 145 -27.46 -5.18 -25.19
CA LYS A 145 -27.71 -4.97 -26.63
C LYS A 145 -28.65 -3.80 -26.88
N GLU A 146 -29.72 -3.68 -26.09
CA GLU A 146 -30.65 -2.54 -26.18
C GLU A 146 -29.91 -1.21 -25.98
N ILE A 147 -29.03 -1.10 -24.97
CA ILE A 147 -28.22 0.11 -24.76
C ILE A 147 -27.31 0.40 -25.95
N LEU A 148 -26.68 -0.63 -26.54
CA LEU A 148 -25.80 -0.44 -27.69
C LEU A 148 -26.56 0.09 -28.91
N GLU A 149 -27.71 -0.50 -29.22
CA GLU A 149 -28.57 -0.07 -30.33
C GLU A 149 -29.13 1.35 -30.09
N GLU A 150 -29.49 1.68 -28.85
CA GLU A 150 -29.98 3.01 -28.50
C GLU A 150 -28.87 4.09 -28.63
N GLU A 151 -27.62 3.76 -28.29
CA GLU A 151 -26.46 4.63 -28.51
C GLU A 151 -26.06 4.76 -29.98
N GLU A 152 -26.20 3.70 -30.79
CA GLU A 152 -25.97 3.77 -32.23
C GLU A 152 -26.98 4.68 -32.91
N ASN A 153 -28.28 4.53 -32.60
CA ASN A 153 -29.34 5.37 -33.16
C ASN A 153 -29.18 6.85 -32.77
N LYS A 154 -28.85 7.15 -31.51
CA LYS A 154 -28.59 8.54 -31.06
C LYS A 154 -27.42 9.19 -31.81
N ARG A 155 -26.38 8.42 -32.16
CA ARG A 155 -25.24 8.92 -32.96
C ARG A 155 -25.55 9.12 -34.44
N GLU A 156 -26.59 8.47 -34.94
CA GLU A 156 -27.09 8.70 -36.30
C GLU A 156 -27.97 9.95 -36.35
N ASP A 157 -28.81 10.17 -35.33
CA ASP A 157 -29.63 11.37 -35.19
C ASP A 157 -28.79 12.64 -34.97
N ASP A 158 -27.69 12.57 -34.22
CA ASP A 158 -26.76 13.71 -33.99
C ASP A 158 -25.89 14.07 -35.22
N LYS A 159 -25.90 13.25 -36.27
CA LYS A 159 -25.15 13.50 -37.52
C LYS A 159 -25.99 14.13 -38.63
N GLN A 160 -27.28 14.37 -38.38
CA GLN A 160 -28.24 14.93 -39.34
C GLN A 160 -28.52 16.41 -39.04
#